data_AF-A0ABD1E3M2-F1
#
_entry.id   AF-A0ABD1E3M2-F1
#
_cell.length_a   1.000
_cell.length_b   1.000
_cell.length_c   1.000
_cell.angle_alpha   90.00
_cell.angle_beta   90.00
_cell.angle_gamma   90.00
#
_symmetry.space_group_name_H-M   'P 1'
#
loop_
_entity.id
_entity.type
_entity.pdbx_description
1 polymer ?
#
loop_
_entity_poly.entity_id
_entity_poly.type
_entity_poly.pdbx_seq_one_letter_code
_entity_poly.pdbx_strand_id
1 'polypeptide(L)'
;MNKTHVFNLTIRVQFMSKSLEHLQEFIILNDGDVQEEVPSSSAQYSWTTNGTKILIDLYQKYVKEVGKLKMKNLKSMWSQIAIEISTLLGTNITAKHCENRWKVLDRNYKKWLDNQSATGRGRKIFEFADEMNNVYGKKKIKTILEQMREDRLTYQKERMQLFHKSHEQMIDLLKENNDLERQRIELEKERNELLKRKE
;
A
#
# COMPACT_ATOMS: atom_id res chain seq x y z
N MET A 1 22.26 -23.13 31.45
CA MET A 1 22.04 -21.77 30.91
C MET A 1 22.39 -21.76 29.43
N ASN A 2 21.38 -21.62 28.56
CA ASN A 2 21.51 -21.82 27.12
C ASN A 2 22.34 -20.71 26.46
N LYS A 3 23.51 -21.08 25.91
CA LYS A 3 24.48 -20.18 25.25
C LYS A 3 23.87 -19.37 24.09
N THR A 4 22.80 -19.88 23.46
CA THR A 4 22.05 -19.23 22.37
C THR A 4 21.26 -17.99 22.84
N HIS A 5 20.87 -17.93 24.11
CA HIS A 5 20.07 -16.83 24.64
C HIS A 5 20.94 -15.62 25.01
N VAL A 6 22.19 -15.86 25.43
CA VAL A 6 23.17 -14.81 25.74
C VAL A 6 23.66 -14.16 24.43
N PHE A 7 23.91 -14.96 23.38
CA PHE A 7 24.37 -14.46 22.08
C PHE A 7 23.37 -13.51 21.40
N ASN A 8 22.07 -13.80 21.52
CA ASN A 8 21.01 -12.95 20.98
C ASN A 8 20.80 -11.64 21.78
N LEU A 9 21.04 -11.64 23.10
CA LEU A 9 21.03 -10.41 23.88
C LEU A 9 22.21 -9.52 23.54
N THR A 10 23.42 -10.08 23.37
CA THR A 10 24.62 -9.32 23.03
C THR A 10 24.47 -8.62 21.67
N ILE A 11 23.95 -9.30 20.64
CA ILE A 11 23.70 -8.69 19.33
C ILE A 11 22.66 -7.57 19.42
N ARG A 12 21.63 -7.74 20.26
CA ARG A 12 20.56 -6.75 20.43
C ARG A 12 21.03 -5.51 21.21
N VAL A 13 21.93 -5.67 22.18
CA VAL A 13 22.57 -4.55 22.89
C VAL A 13 23.57 -3.84 21.97
N GLN A 14 24.36 -4.57 21.17
CA GLN A 14 25.29 -3.97 20.18
C GLN A 14 24.56 -3.19 19.07
N PHE A 15 23.38 -3.64 18.65
CA PHE A 15 22.55 -2.97 17.65
C PHE A 15 21.83 -1.74 18.23
N MET A 16 21.42 -1.78 19.50
CA MET A 16 20.83 -0.63 20.17
C MET A 16 21.88 0.42 20.60
N SER A 17 23.12 0.03 20.92
CA SER A 17 24.20 0.98 21.23
C SER A 17 24.65 1.75 19.98
N LYS A 18 24.78 1.08 18.81
CA LYS A 18 25.05 1.75 17.53
C LYS A 18 23.93 2.70 17.08
N SER A 19 22.68 2.43 17.51
CA SER A 19 21.53 3.32 17.29
C SER A 19 21.53 4.54 18.22
N LEU A 20 22.26 4.50 19.33
CA LEU A 20 22.35 5.61 20.29
C LEU A 20 23.55 6.52 20.02
N GLU A 21 24.67 5.98 19.54
CA GLU A 21 25.81 6.81 19.07
C GLU A 21 25.41 7.70 17.88
N HIS A 22 24.56 7.19 16.97
CA HIS A 22 24.02 8.00 15.85
C HIS A 22 22.97 9.05 16.25
N LEU A 23 22.53 9.08 17.51
CA LEU A 23 21.59 10.08 18.01
C LEU A 23 22.28 11.21 18.79
N GLN A 24 23.60 11.11 19.00
CA GLN A 24 24.39 12.16 19.64
C GLN A 24 25.08 13.11 18.63
N GLU A 25 25.04 12.81 17.33
CA GLU A 25 25.87 13.49 16.33
C GLU A 25 25.16 14.41 15.32
N PHE A 26 23.88 14.75 15.47
CA PHE A 26 23.23 15.67 14.50
C PHE A 26 22.49 16.86 15.11
N ILE A 27 23.06 17.38 16.20
CA ILE A 27 22.95 18.79 16.58
C ILE A 27 24.27 19.47 16.15
N ILE A 28 24.21 20.14 15.00
CA ILE A 28 25.14 21.17 14.48
C ILE A 28 26.60 20.73 14.24
N LEU A 29 26.96 20.56 12.96
CA LEU A 29 28.28 20.95 12.47
C LEU A 29 28.11 21.94 11.33
N ASN A 30 28.56 23.16 11.62
CA ASN A 30 28.82 24.24 10.70
C ASN A 30 30.32 24.13 10.39
N ASP A 31 30.69 23.68 9.19
CA ASP A 31 32.05 23.76 8.66
C ASP A 31 31.96 24.42 7.27
N GLY A 32 32.66 25.54 7.13
CA GLY A 32 32.48 26.50 6.05
C GLY A 32 33.22 26.15 4.75
N ASP A 33 32.71 26.70 3.64
CA ASP A 33 33.40 27.71 2.83
C ASP A 33 32.44 28.21 1.72
N VAL A 34 32.03 29.48 1.80
CA VAL A 34 31.92 30.49 0.73
C VAL A 34 31.39 31.76 1.42
N GLN A 35 32.21 32.82 1.41
CA GLN A 35 31.89 34.13 1.97
C GLN A 35 30.82 34.85 1.11
N GLU A 36 29.67 35.15 1.72
CA GLU A 36 28.84 36.30 1.35
C GLU A 36 28.16 36.82 2.63
N GLU A 37 28.47 38.06 3.01
CA GLU A 37 28.04 38.65 4.28
C GLU A 37 26.56 39.06 4.27
N VAL A 38 25.74 38.47 5.17
CA VAL A 38 24.40 38.96 5.51
C VAL A 38 24.10 38.61 6.99
N PRO A 39 23.48 39.50 7.78
CA PRO A 39 23.67 39.53 9.22
C PRO A 39 22.81 38.53 10.00
N SER A 40 23.50 37.84 10.91
CA SER A 40 23.16 37.58 12.33
C SER A 40 21.74 37.11 12.70
N SER A 41 21.70 35.93 13.33
CA SER A 41 20.56 35.22 13.96
C SER A 41 19.69 34.37 13.01
N SER A 42 20.23 33.25 12.53
CA SER A 42 19.43 32.21 11.88
C SER A 42 18.64 31.42 12.93
N ALA A 43 17.55 32.01 13.42
CA ALA A 43 16.54 31.26 14.16
C ALA A 43 16.05 30.09 13.28
N GLN A 44 16.44 28.87 13.65
CA GLN A 44 16.07 27.67 12.91
C GLN A 44 14.54 27.56 12.90
N TYR A 45 13.95 27.51 11.70
CA TYR A 45 12.49 27.49 11.55
C TYR A 45 11.87 26.31 12.32
N SER A 46 10.91 26.62 13.20
CA SER A 46 10.17 25.60 13.96
C SER A 46 8.89 25.20 13.23
N TRP A 47 8.69 23.90 13.05
CA TRP A 47 7.52 23.38 12.34
C TRP A 47 6.25 23.49 13.18
N THR A 48 5.35 24.37 12.76
CA THR A 48 3.99 24.43 13.29
C THR A 48 3.11 23.33 12.69
N THR A 49 1.96 23.05 13.34
CA THR A 49 0.94 22.16 12.80
C THR A 49 0.49 22.61 11.41
N ASN A 50 0.22 23.91 11.24
CA ASN A 50 -0.17 24.48 9.95
C ASN A 50 0.93 24.32 8.88
N GLY A 51 2.17 24.67 9.21
CA GLY A 51 3.29 24.51 8.28
C GLY A 51 3.53 23.05 7.88
N THR A 52 3.27 22.11 8.80
CA THR A 52 3.36 20.68 8.50
C THR A 52 2.24 20.22 7.55
N LYS A 53 1.00 20.70 7.74
CA LYS A 53 -0.11 20.40 6.82
C LYS A 53 0.15 20.93 5.42
N ILE A 54 0.62 22.18 5.30
CA ILE A 54 1.01 22.77 4.01
C ILE A 54 2.11 21.93 3.35
N LEU A 55 3.12 21.48 4.10
CA LEU A 55 4.16 20.60 3.57
C LEU A 55 3.57 19.30 2.99
N ILE A 56 2.62 18.68 3.69
CA ILE A 56 1.98 17.43 3.26
C ILE A 56 1.18 17.66 1.96
N ASP A 57 0.42 18.75 1.89
CA ASP A 57 -0.38 19.09 0.71
C ASP A 57 0.51 19.37 -0.52
N LEU A 58 1.57 20.16 -0.34
CA LEU A 58 2.54 20.46 -1.39
C LEU A 58 3.26 19.19 -1.86
N TYR A 59 3.63 18.29 -0.94
CA TYR A 59 4.19 17.00 -1.30
C TYR A 59 3.20 16.20 -2.16
N GLN A 60 1.94 16.09 -1.75
CA GLN A 60 0.91 15.34 -2.48
C GLN A 60 0.69 15.88 -3.90
N LYS A 61 0.73 17.21 -4.05
CA LYS A 61 0.63 17.93 -5.32
C LYS A 61 1.80 17.60 -6.24
N TYR A 62 3.04 17.72 -5.74
CA TYR A 62 4.22 17.64 -6.59
C TYR A 62 4.82 16.25 -6.78
N VAL A 63 4.65 15.33 -5.83
CA VAL A 63 5.18 13.96 -5.97
C VAL A 63 4.62 13.25 -7.20
N LYS A 64 3.38 13.58 -7.60
CA LYS A 64 2.71 13.05 -8.80
C LYS A 64 3.29 13.61 -10.10
N GLU A 65 4.01 14.72 -10.04
CA GLU A 65 4.65 15.37 -11.19
C GLU A 65 6.13 14.96 -11.35
N VAL A 66 6.72 14.36 -10.31
CA VAL A 66 8.10 13.84 -10.38
C VAL A 66 8.18 12.71 -11.40
N GLY A 67 9.17 12.81 -12.29
CA GLY A 67 9.35 11.88 -13.42
C GLY A 67 8.63 12.32 -14.69
N LYS A 68 7.77 13.35 -14.63
CA LYS A 68 7.20 14.00 -15.83
C LYS A 68 8.11 15.13 -16.30
N LEU A 69 7.83 15.68 -17.49
CA LEU A 69 8.60 16.77 -18.10
C LEU A 69 8.77 18.00 -17.18
N LYS A 70 7.79 18.28 -16.31
CA LYS A 70 7.80 19.43 -15.40
C LYS A 70 8.74 19.27 -14.19
N MET A 71 8.96 18.05 -13.69
CA MET A 71 9.84 17.78 -12.56
C MET A 71 10.68 16.55 -12.79
N LYS A 72 11.98 16.77 -13.04
CA LYS A 72 12.92 15.69 -13.39
C LYS A 72 13.20 14.73 -12.23
N ASN A 73 13.29 15.22 -11.00
CA ASN A 73 13.69 14.42 -9.83
C ASN A 73 13.14 14.98 -8.51
N LEU A 74 13.31 14.20 -7.43
CA LEU A 74 12.90 14.60 -6.08
C LEU A 74 13.63 15.85 -5.58
N LYS A 75 14.89 16.07 -5.96
CA LYS A 75 15.64 17.28 -5.56
C LYS A 75 14.93 18.54 -6.07
N SER A 76 14.52 18.55 -7.33
CA SER A 76 13.74 19.64 -7.95
C SER A 76 12.40 19.85 -7.25
N MET A 77 11.74 18.75 -6.84
CA MET A 77 10.49 18.82 -6.08
C MET A 77 10.69 19.52 -4.73
N TRP A 78 11.69 19.12 -3.96
CA TRP A 78 11.97 19.74 -2.65
C TRP A 78 12.34 21.21 -2.76
N SER A 79 13.10 21.59 -3.80
CA SER A 79 13.37 23.00 -4.10
C SER A 79 12.08 23.78 -4.38
N GLN A 80 11.17 23.23 -5.19
CA GLN A 80 9.90 23.88 -5.48
C GLN A 80 9.01 24.01 -4.24
N ILE A 81 8.93 22.94 -3.43
CA ILE A 81 8.17 22.95 -2.16
C ILE A 81 8.72 24.01 -1.22
N ALA A 82 10.05 24.11 -1.08
CA ALA A 82 10.68 25.11 -0.22
C ALA A 82 10.36 26.54 -0.63
N ILE A 83 10.34 26.84 -1.92
CA ILE A 83 9.96 28.16 -2.43
C ILE A 83 8.50 28.47 -2.09
N GLU A 84 7.58 27.55 -2.39
CA GLU A 84 6.14 27.76 -2.19
C GLU A 84 5.79 27.87 -0.70
N ILE A 85 6.34 26.99 0.15
CA ILE A 85 6.08 27.04 1.59
C ILE A 85 6.69 28.28 2.25
N SER A 86 7.87 28.71 1.82
CA SER A 86 8.51 29.93 2.30
C SER A 86 7.67 31.16 1.98
N THR A 87 7.13 31.21 0.75
CA THR A 87 6.23 32.28 0.28
C THR A 87 4.93 32.29 1.07
N LEU A 88 4.31 31.13 1.31
CA LEU A 88 3.04 31.02 2.03
C LEU A 88 3.15 31.39 3.51
N LEU A 89 4.28 31.05 4.15
CA LEU A 89 4.49 31.27 5.58
C LEU A 89 5.22 32.58 5.90
N GLY A 90 5.76 33.27 4.90
CA GLY A 90 6.59 34.45 5.10
C GLY A 90 7.89 34.15 5.86
N THR A 91 8.44 32.94 5.66
CA THR A 91 9.65 32.46 6.36
C THR A 91 10.66 31.92 5.34
N ASN A 92 11.94 31.85 5.70
CA ASN A 92 12.95 31.22 4.84
C ASN A 92 13.17 29.74 5.24
N ILE A 93 12.57 28.83 4.49
CA ILE A 93 12.68 27.38 4.72
C ILE A 93 13.42 26.74 3.56
N THR A 94 14.53 26.05 3.84
CA THR A 94 15.31 25.39 2.80
C THR A 94 14.69 24.06 2.35
N ALA A 95 15.01 23.64 1.12
CA ALA A 95 14.62 22.34 0.56
C ALA A 95 15.02 21.18 1.47
N LYS A 96 16.21 21.27 2.08
CA LYS A 96 16.71 20.25 3.00
C LYS A 96 15.87 20.15 4.26
N HIS A 97 15.41 21.29 4.79
CA HIS A 97 14.55 21.34 5.96
C HIS A 97 13.19 20.67 5.68
N CYS A 98 12.61 20.92 4.50
CA CYS A 98 11.38 20.27 4.04
C CYS A 98 11.56 18.75 3.90
N GLU A 99 12.63 18.31 3.24
CA GLU A 99 12.94 16.88 3.05
C GLU A 99 13.10 16.17 4.41
N ASN A 100 13.86 16.77 5.34
CA ASN A 100 14.08 16.19 6.66
C ASN A 100 12.80 16.07 7.46
N ARG A 101 11.94 17.12 7.45
CA ARG A 101 10.63 17.07 8.08
C ARG A 101 9.76 15.97 7.50
N TRP A 102 9.73 15.84 6.18
CA TRP A 102 8.99 14.79 5.50
C TRP A 102 9.46 13.38 5.93
N LYS A 103 10.77 13.15 6.00
CA LYS A 103 11.32 11.86 6.47
C LYS A 103 10.88 11.52 7.90
N VAL A 104 10.80 12.52 8.78
CA VAL A 104 10.31 12.31 10.15
C VAL A 104 8.82 11.94 10.12
N LEU A 105 7.99 12.64 9.34
CA LEU A 105 6.57 12.35 9.19
C LEU A 105 6.33 10.93 8.66
N ASP A 106 7.01 10.56 7.56
CA ASP A 106 6.90 9.22 6.95
C ASP A 106 7.26 8.11 7.94
N ARG A 107 8.36 8.25 8.69
CA ARG A 107 8.75 7.27 9.72
C ARG A 107 7.73 7.17 10.84
N ASN A 108 7.23 8.30 11.34
CA ASN A 108 6.26 8.32 12.44
C ASN A 108 4.91 7.74 12.01
N TYR A 109 4.47 8.06 10.79
CA TYR A 109 3.26 7.51 10.19
C TYR A 109 3.35 5.98 10.03
N LYS A 110 4.47 5.45 9.52
CA LYS A 110 4.70 4.00 9.41
C LYS A 110 4.68 3.30 10.78
N LYS A 111 5.38 3.87 11.77
CA LYS A 111 5.35 3.36 13.16
C LYS A 111 3.94 3.37 13.76
N TRP A 112 3.14 4.37 13.41
CA TRP A 112 1.74 4.45 13.83
C TRP A 112 0.89 3.38 13.15
N LEU A 113 1.01 3.17 11.84
CA LEU A 113 0.34 2.09 11.11
C LEU A 113 0.67 0.71 11.69
N ASP A 114 1.95 0.43 11.96
CA ASP A 114 2.39 -0.84 12.57
C ASP A 114 1.82 -1.06 13.98
N ASN A 115 1.48 0.01 14.69
CA ASN A 115 0.81 -0.07 15.98
C ASN A 115 -0.68 -0.37 15.82
N GLN A 116 -1.35 0.17 14.78
CA GLN A 116 -2.78 -0.08 14.53
C GLN A 116 -3.05 -1.51 14.05
N SER A 117 -2.11 -2.16 13.38
CA SER A 117 -2.27 -3.53 12.85
C SER A 117 -2.03 -4.64 13.88
N ALA A 118 -1.57 -4.30 15.09
CA ALA A 118 -1.15 -5.27 16.10
C ALA A 118 -2.11 -5.33 17.30
N THR A 119 -2.49 -6.54 17.69
CA THR A 119 -3.34 -6.78 18.86
C THR A 119 -2.56 -6.66 20.17
N GLY A 120 -3.22 -6.19 21.23
CA GLY A 120 -2.64 -6.11 22.58
C GLY A 120 -1.70 -4.92 22.83
N ARG A 121 -1.55 -4.00 21.87
CA ARG A 121 -0.82 -2.73 22.05
C ARG A 121 -1.81 -1.60 22.35
N GLY A 122 -1.42 -0.67 23.23
CA GLY A 122 -2.22 0.52 23.50
C GLY A 122 -2.39 1.39 22.24
N ARG A 123 -3.55 2.05 22.12
CA ARG A 123 -3.90 2.90 20.96
C ARG A 123 -2.98 4.13 20.91
N LYS A 124 -2.25 4.29 19.80
CA LYS A 124 -1.49 5.52 19.52
C LYS A 124 -2.25 6.45 18.58
N ILE A 125 -2.10 7.75 18.82
CA ILE A 125 -2.65 8.81 17.97
C ILE A 125 -1.47 9.43 17.20
N PHE A 126 -1.69 9.67 15.91
CA PHE A 126 -0.77 10.43 15.07
C PHE A 126 -1.53 11.62 14.48
N GLU A 127 -1.04 12.83 14.76
CA GLU A 127 -1.78 14.07 14.52
C GLU A 127 -2.11 14.35 13.05
N PHE A 128 -1.27 13.85 12.12
CA PHE A 128 -1.44 14.03 10.67
C PHE A 128 -1.88 12.74 9.97
N ALA A 129 -2.56 11.84 10.68
CA ALA A 129 -2.93 10.53 10.15
C ALA A 129 -3.81 10.65 8.90
N ASP A 130 -4.79 11.55 8.90
CA ASP A 130 -5.72 11.71 7.80
C ASP A 130 -5.05 12.29 6.55
N GLU A 131 -4.22 13.32 6.72
CA GLU A 131 -3.46 13.93 5.64
C GLU A 131 -2.45 12.92 5.06
N MET A 132 -1.74 12.18 5.91
CA MET A 132 -0.79 11.16 5.44
C MET A 132 -1.50 9.98 4.76
N ASN A 133 -2.63 9.51 5.30
CA ASN A 133 -3.47 8.48 4.65
C ASN A 133 -3.86 8.90 3.22
N ASN A 134 -4.16 10.18 3.00
CA ASN A 134 -4.48 10.72 1.68
C ASN A 134 -3.27 10.68 0.72
N VAL A 135 -2.05 10.86 1.23
CA VAL A 135 -0.82 10.79 0.43
C VAL A 135 -0.53 9.38 -0.07
N TYR A 136 -0.59 8.36 0.80
CA TYR A 136 -0.29 6.98 0.40
C TYR A 136 -1.40 6.32 -0.44
N GLY A 137 -2.52 7.00 -0.60
CA GLY A 137 -3.71 6.49 -1.27
C GLY A 137 -4.37 5.39 -0.45
N LYS A 138 -5.70 5.40 -0.40
CA LYS A 138 -6.47 4.32 0.23
C LYS A 138 -6.28 3.00 -0.54
N LYS A 139 -5.16 2.30 -0.36
CA LYS A 139 -5.26 0.84 -0.32
C LYS A 139 -5.92 0.55 1.01
N LYS A 140 -7.22 0.23 0.99
CA LYS A 140 -7.84 -0.45 2.13
C LYS A 140 -6.93 -1.66 2.41
N ILE A 141 -6.12 -1.57 3.45
CA ILE A 141 -5.41 -2.73 3.97
C ILE A 141 -6.53 -3.57 4.56
N LYS A 142 -7.04 -4.51 3.76
CA LYS A 142 -8.04 -5.46 4.22
C LYS A 142 -7.43 -6.15 5.42
N THR A 143 -8.12 -6.09 6.55
CA THR A 143 -7.67 -6.82 7.73
C THR A 143 -7.61 -8.30 7.40
N ILE A 144 -6.79 -9.07 8.10
CA ILE A 144 -6.73 -10.53 7.93
C ILE A 144 -8.14 -11.14 8.00
N LEU A 145 -8.98 -10.64 8.92
CA LEU A 145 -10.37 -11.08 9.06
C LEU A 145 -11.24 -10.75 7.85
N GLU A 146 -11.04 -9.59 7.24
CA GLU A 146 -11.79 -9.17 6.06
C GLU A 146 -11.35 -9.96 4.82
N GLN A 147 -10.04 -10.25 4.69
CA GLN A 147 -9.53 -11.16 3.67
C GLN A 147 -10.08 -12.58 3.86
N MET A 148 -10.05 -13.12 5.08
CA MET A 148 -10.62 -14.44 5.39
C MET A 148 -12.12 -14.53 5.10
N ARG A 149 -12.87 -13.43 5.30
CA ARG A 149 -14.30 -13.37 4.98
C ARG A 149 -14.53 -13.42 3.47
N GLU A 150 -13.74 -12.68 2.70
CA GLU A 150 -13.80 -12.69 1.24
C GLU A 150 -13.41 -14.04 0.67
N ASP A 151 -12.29 -14.61 1.10
CA ASP A 151 -11.81 -15.93 0.66
C ASP A 151 -12.88 -17.00 0.92
N ARG A 152 -13.54 -16.95 2.10
CA ARG A 152 -14.66 -17.85 2.44
C ARG A 152 -15.85 -17.67 1.50
N LEU A 153 -16.21 -16.43 1.17
CA LEU A 153 -17.33 -16.14 0.27
C LEU A 153 -17.03 -16.59 -1.16
N THR A 154 -15.79 -16.39 -1.62
CA THR A 154 -15.30 -16.83 -2.93
C THR A 154 -15.37 -18.35 -3.05
N TYR A 155 -14.85 -19.09 -2.06
CA TYR A 155 -14.95 -20.55 -2.02
C TYR A 155 -16.39 -21.05 -2.12
N GLN A 156 -17.32 -20.43 -1.38
CA GLN A 156 -18.74 -20.81 -1.45
C GLN A 156 -19.35 -20.57 -2.83
N LYS A 157 -19.01 -19.43 -3.46
CA LYS A 157 -19.47 -19.10 -4.83
C LYS A 157 -18.92 -20.08 -5.86
N GLU A 158 -17.62 -20.34 -5.84
CA GLU A 158 -16.96 -21.26 -6.78
C GLU A 158 -17.50 -22.68 -6.64
N ARG A 159 -17.69 -23.15 -5.40
CA ARG A 159 -18.29 -24.46 -5.15
C ARG A 159 -19.73 -24.55 -5.67
N MET A 160 -20.55 -23.51 -5.47
CA MET A 160 -21.90 -23.44 -6.03
C MET A 160 -21.89 -23.46 -7.56
N GLN A 161 -20.98 -22.72 -8.19
CA GLN A 161 -20.82 -22.68 -9.64
C GLN A 161 -20.40 -24.05 -10.19
N LEU A 162 -19.48 -24.74 -9.52
CA LEU A 162 -19.06 -26.09 -9.91
C LEU A 162 -20.25 -27.07 -9.90
N PHE A 163 -21.06 -27.02 -8.84
CA PHE A 163 -22.26 -27.85 -8.74
C PHE A 163 -23.26 -27.54 -9.85
N HIS A 164 -23.52 -26.26 -10.11
CA HIS A 164 -24.43 -25.84 -11.17
C HIS A 164 -23.96 -26.29 -12.54
N LYS A 165 -22.68 -26.06 -12.86
CA LYS A 165 -22.07 -26.47 -14.13
C LYS A 165 -22.13 -28.00 -14.34
N SER A 166 -21.85 -28.77 -13.28
CA SER A 166 -21.98 -30.23 -13.34
C SER A 166 -23.42 -30.68 -13.58
N HIS A 167 -24.39 -29.97 -13.00
CA HIS A 167 -25.80 -30.27 -13.20
C HIS A 167 -26.26 -29.94 -14.63
N GLU A 168 -25.83 -28.82 -15.19
CA GLU A 168 -26.10 -28.46 -16.59
C GLU A 168 -25.57 -29.52 -17.55
N GLN A 169 -24.31 -29.96 -17.36
CA GLN A 169 -23.72 -31.03 -18.17
C GLN A 169 -24.53 -32.33 -18.09
N MET A 170 -25.03 -32.70 -16.90
CA MET A 170 -25.90 -33.88 -16.73
C MET A 170 -27.21 -33.73 -17.49
N ILE A 171 -27.85 -32.55 -17.44
CA ILE A 171 -29.09 -32.29 -18.16
C ILE A 171 -28.89 -32.44 -19.68
N ASP A 172 -27.78 -31.92 -20.21
CA ASP A 172 -27.52 -31.98 -21.65
C ASP A 172 -27.28 -33.42 -22.11
N LEU A 173 -26.54 -34.22 -21.32
CA LEU A 173 -26.38 -35.65 -21.58
C LEU A 173 -27.72 -36.41 -21.58
N LEU A 174 -28.63 -36.06 -20.66
CA LEU A 174 -29.95 -36.68 -20.61
C LEU A 174 -30.81 -36.32 -21.83
N LYS A 175 -30.71 -35.08 -22.33
CA LYS A 175 -31.39 -34.68 -23.57
C LYS A 175 -30.84 -35.44 -24.77
N GLU A 176 -29.52 -35.51 -24.90
CA GLU A 176 -28.86 -36.24 -25.99
C GLU A 176 -29.27 -37.72 -25.98
N ASN A 177 -29.27 -38.37 -24.82
CA ASN A 177 -29.67 -39.77 -24.71
C ASN A 177 -31.15 -39.98 -25.12
N ASN A 178 -32.05 -39.06 -24.76
CA ASN A 178 -33.44 -39.12 -25.18
C ASN A 178 -33.61 -38.95 -26.70
N ASP A 179 -32.83 -38.07 -27.32
CA ASP A 179 -32.86 -37.85 -28.77
C ASP A 179 -32.32 -39.06 -29.53
N LEU A 180 -31.26 -39.69 -29.03
CA LEU A 180 -30.74 -40.94 -29.58
C LEU A 180 -31.77 -42.07 -29.50
N GLU A 181 -32.49 -42.19 -28.39
CA GLU A 181 -33.55 -43.20 -28.26
C GLU A 181 -34.70 -42.95 -29.25
N ARG A 182 -35.08 -41.68 -29.47
CA ARG A 182 -36.06 -41.32 -30.51
C ARG A 182 -35.60 -41.71 -31.90
N GLN A 183 -34.35 -41.42 -32.26
CA GLN A 183 -33.77 -41.79 -33.55
C GLN A 183 -33.73 -43.31 -33.73
N ARG A 184 -33.33 -44.05 -32.69
CA ARG A 184 -33.30 -45.50 -32.69
C ARG A 184 -34.68 -46.09 -32.97
N ILE A 185 -35.72 -45.55 -32.34
CA ILE A 185 -37.11 -45.97 -32.56
C ILE A 185 -37.53 -45.70 -34.02
N GLU A 186 -37.15 -44.55 -34.58
CA GLU A 186 -37.53 -44.18 -35.94
C GLU A 186 -36.87 -45.10 -36.99
N LEU A 187 -35.57 -45.36 -36.85
CA LEU A 187 -34.84 -46.29 -37.70
C LEU A 187 -35.43 -47.72 -37.64
N GLU A 188 -35.85 -48.15 -36.46
CA GLU A 188 -36.48 -49.46 -36.27
C GLU A 188 -37.83 -49.55 -37.02
N LYS A 189 -38.62 -48.46 -37.01
CA LYS A 189 -39.86 -48.38 -37.80
C LYS A 189 -39.57 -48.42 -39.29
N GLU A 190 -38.64 -47.60 -39.78
CA GLU A 190 -38.26 -47.56 -41.20
C GLU A 190 -37.79 -48.94 -41.69
N ARG A 191 -36.94 -49.61 -40.90
CA ARG A 191 -36.47 -50.97 -41.20
C ARG A 191 -37.64 -51.95 -41.35
N ASN A 192 -38.62 -51.88 -40.44
CA ASN A 192 -39.78 -52.77 -40.46
C ASN A 192 -40.72 -52.47 -41.64
N GLU A 193 -40.87 -51.21 -42.05
CA GLU A 193 -41.62 -50.85 -43.26
C GLU A 193 -40.94 -51.37 -44.54
N LEU A 194 -39.62 -51.25 -44.65
CA LEU A 194 -38.87 -51.77 -45.79
C LEU A 194 -38.98 -53.29 -45.92
N LEU A 195 -38.98 -54.02 -44.80
CA LEU A 195 -39.19 -55.47 -44.79
C LEU A 195 -40.57 -55.85 -45.34
N LYS A 196 -41.62 -55.15 -44.90
CA LYS A 196 -43.00 -55.36 -45.40
C LYS A 196 -43.19 -55.05 -46.88
N ARG A 197 -42.36 -54.17 -47.48
CA ARG A 197 -42.41 -53.87 -48.92
C ARG A 197 -41.70 -54.90 -49.80
N LYS A 198 -40.93 -55.82 -49.20
CA LYS A 198 -40.18 -56.86 -49.90
C LYS A 198 -40.90 -58.22 -49.92
N GLU A 199 -42.00 -58.35 -49.18
CA GLU A 199 -42.93 -59.49 -49.18
C GLU A 199 -44.08 -59.24 -50.16
#